data_AF-A0AAD9HF45-F1
#
_entry.id   AF-A0AAD9HF45-F1
#
_cell.length_a   1.000
_cell.length_b   1.000
_cell.length_c   1.000
_cell.angle_alpha   90.00
_cell.angle_beta   90.00
_cell.angle_gamma   90.00
#
_symmetry.space_group_name_H-M   'P 1'
#
loop_
_entity.id
_entity.type
_entity.pdbx_description
1 polymer ?
#
loop_
_entity_poly.entity_id
_entity_poly.type
_entity_poly.pdbx_seq_one_letter_code
_entity_poly.pdbx_strand_id
1 'polypeptide(L)'
;MAKKFGFFMLRSRTKRQTRRQVLVGLAQGLSVHARTQLATLSLVLVSLVFLTDTDLIYWRDPTEMRNLLRIHCGVILLRWLHDIHLAVLSGYRAAVWEAAHSIYLAPYATVAWFRSFILPKGLGGKTTTFTPTGSIGNIYQERDPGRRAPILARFRHIILGCGAWVHALAVVGFSLGAYIRISRAFRQHSLEAHSDQNFGSLFIILLRKVIWPTHPWISTTLACMVPIKYALFPPQIPQRDKLLGRKEKNGARYVVPEFKGKIKRGLFNIGFVELHSLFVLYVAVVFVATWWVDITLLE
;
A
#
# COMPACT_ATOMS: atom_id res chain seq x y z
N MET A 1 -12.59 11.61 -25.72
CA MET A 1 -12.31 10.18 -26.04
C MET A 1 -13.08 9.21 -25.12
N ALA A 2 -13.78 9.71 -24.09
CA ALA A 2 -14.68 8.95 -23.21
C ALA A 2 -15.89 8.28 -23.89
N LYS A 3 -16.22 8.61 -25.15
CA LYS A 3 -17.37 8.05 -25.91
C LYS A 3 -17.19 6.60 -26.41
N LYS A 4 -16.11 5.90 -26.05
CA LYS A 4 -15.83 4.54 -26.57
C LYS A 4 -15.53 3.51 -25.47
N PHE A 5 -16.31 3.49 -24.39
CA PHE A 5 -16.45 2.27 -23.54
C PHE A 5 -17.01 1.06 -24.32
N GLY A 6 -17.52 1.28 -25.54
CA GLY A 6 -18.04 0.24 -26.41
C GLY A 6 -17.01 -0.80 -26.90
N PHE A 7 -15.74 -0.75 -26.50
CA PHE A 7 -14.79 -1.81 -26.88
C PHE A 7 -15.17 -3.17 -26.28
N PHE A 8 -15.70 -3.24 -25.04
CA PHE A 8 -16.11 -4.51 -24.44
C PHE A 8 -17.60 -4.81 -24.64
N MET A 9 -18.44 -3.77 -24.80
CA MET A 9 -19.90 -3.94 -24.85
C MET A 9 -20.49 -4.03 -26.26
N LEU A 10 -19.80 -3.52 -27.29
CA LEU A 10 -20.34 -3.57 -28.65
C LEU A 10 -19.90 -4.86 -29.34
N ARG A 11 -20.87 -5.73 -29.65
CA ARG A 11 -20.66 -6.96 -30.45
C ARG A 11 -19.98 -6.69 -31.79
N SER A 12 -20.14 -5.48 -32.35
CA SER A 12 -19.45 -5.04 -33.56
C SER A 12 -17.92 -4.99 -33.41
N ARG A 13 -17.41 -4.84 -32.18
CA ARG A 13 -15.98 -4.80 -31.84
C ARG A 13 -15.47 -6.08 -31.20
N THR A 14 -16.34 -6.86 -30.56
CA THR A 14 -16.01 -8.11 -29.86
C THR A 14 -16.62 -9.32 -30.55
N LYS A 15 -16.52 -9.39 -31.89
CA LYS A 15 -17.22 -10.37 -32.76
C LYS A 15 -17.14 -11.84 -32.32
N ARG A 16 -16.15 -12.21 -31.49
CA ARG A 16 -15.91 -13.57 -30.97
C ARG A 16 -16.21 -13.78 -29.48
N GLN A 17 -16.62 -12.74 -28.72
CA GLN A 17 -16.91 -12.88 -27.29
C GLN A 17 -18.38 -13.28 -27.04
N THR A 18 -18.59 -14.20 -26.10
CA THR A 18 -19.92 -14.56 -25.62
C THR A 18 -20.49 -13.48 -24.70
N ARG A 19 -21.82 -13.46 -24.51
CA ARG A 19 -22.48 -12.53 -23.57
C ARG A 19 -21.92 -12.62 -22.15
N ARG A 20 -21.56 -13.83 -21.69
CA ARG A 20 -20.94 -14.07 -20.38
C ARG A 20 -19.55 -13.42 -20.30
N GLN A 21 -18.73 -13.55 -21.33
CA GLN A 21 -17.40 -12.92 -21.39
C GLN A 21 -17.49 -11.39 -21.43
N VAL A 22 -18.47 -10.85 -22.15
CA VAL A 22 -18.74 -9.39 -22.16
C VAL A 22 -19.12 -8.91 -20.76
N LEU A 23 -20.00 -9.63 -20.06
CA LEU A 23 -20.42 -9.28 -18.71
C LEU A 23 -19.24 -9.35 -17.71
N VAL A 24 -18.42 -10.39 -17.79
CA VAL A 24 -17.21 -10.53 -16.96
C VAL A 24 -16.22 -9.40 -17.25
N GLY A 25 -15.98 -9.06 -18.52
CA GLY A 25 -15.10 -7.95 -18.90
C GLY A 25 -15.61 -6.60 -18.40
N LEU A 26 -16.93 -6.36 -18.47
CA LEU A 26 -17.55 -5.17 -17.91
C LEU A 26 -17.37 -5.12 -16.38
N ALA A 27 -17.66 -6.21 -15.68
CA ALA A 27 -17.53 -6.30 -14.23
C ALA A 27 -16.07 -6.08 -13.79
N GLN A 28 -15.10 -6.69 -14.48
CA GLN A 28 -13.68 -6.49 -14.22
C GLN A 28 -13.27 -5.03 -14.45
N GLY A 29 -13.63 -4.44 -15.60
CA GLY A 29 -13.33 -3.04 -15.90
C GLY A 29 -13.89 -2.08 -14.85
N LEU A 30 -15.17 -2.26 -14.48
CA LEU A 30 -15.81 -1.45 -13.45
C LEU A 30 -15.13 -1.64 -12.08
N SER A 31 -14.76 -2.88 -11.73
CA SER A 31 -14.11 -3.18 -10.45
C SER A 31 -12.75 -2.51 -10.31
N VAL A 32 -11.94 -2.46 -11.38
CA VAL A 32 -10.60 -1.84 -11.37
C VAL A 32 -10.73 -0.33 -11.11
N HIS A 33 -11.70 0.32 -11.76
CA HIS A 33 -11.98 1.73 -11.55
C HIS A 33 -12.57 1.97 -10.16
N ALA A 34 -13.63 1.28 -9.76
CA ALA A 34 -14.22 1.50 -8.43
C ALA A 34 -13.20 1.33 -7.30
N ARG A 35 -12.35 0.29 -7.36
CA ARG A 35 -11.33 0.03 -6.34
C ARG A 35 -10.29 1.14 -6.22
N THR A 36 -9.79 1.69 -7.33
CA THR A 36 -8.73 2.71 -7.30
C THR A 36 -9.24 4.05 -6.76
N GLN A 37 -10.47 4.41 -7.12
CA GLN A 37 -11.15 5.61 -6.63
C GLN A 37 -11.46 5.49 -5.13
N LEU A 38 -12.04 4.36 -4.72
CA LEU A 38 -12.34 4.08 -3.31
C LEU A 38 -11.06 3.99 -2.48
N ALA A 39 -9.98 3.41 -2.99
CA ALA A 39 -8.69 3.37 -2.29
C ALA A 39 -8.11 4.77 -2.08
N THR A 40 -8.24 5.67 -3.07
CA THR A 40 -7.80 7.06 -2.96
C THR A 40 -8.60 7.81 -1.90
N LEU A 41 -9.93 7.66 -1.92
CA LEU A 41 -10.81 8.25 -0.92
C LEU A 41 -10.52 7.69 0.47
N SER A 42 -10.34 6.37 0.57
CA SER A 42 -10.02 5.69 1.83
C SER A 42 -8.68 6.18 2.40
N LEU A 43 -7.66 6.40 1.57
CA LEU A 43 -6.37 6.91 2.02
C LEU A 43 -6.52 8.24 2.77
N VAL A 44 -7.38 9.14 2.26
CA VAL A 44 -7.66 10.44 2.88
C VAL A 44 -8.58 10.28 4.10
N LEU A 45 -9.76 9.69 3.91
CA LEU A 45 -10.79 9.61 4.96
C LEU A 45 -10.32 8.80 6.17
N VAL A 46 -9.68 7.64 5.95
CA VAL A 46 -9.19 6.80 7.05
C VAL A 46 -8.08 7.55 7.80
N SER A 47 -7.19 8.28 7.13
CA SER A 47 -6.18 9.09 7.82
C SER A 47 -6.80 10.19 8.70
N LEU A 48 -7.90 10.81 8.25
CA LEU A 48 -8.62 11.83 9.02
C LEU A 48 -9.39 11.23 10.20
N VAL A 49 -10.11 10.13 10.00
CA VAL A 49 -10.79 9.41 11.09
C VAL A 49 -9.77 8.89 12.10
N PHE A 50 -8.60 8.47 11.65
CA PHE A 50 -7.55 8.01 12.56
C PHE A 50 -6.96 9.13 13.43
N LEU A 51 -7.10 10.40 13.01
CA LEU A 51 -6.77 11.57 13.85
C LEU A 51 -7.84 11.90 14.89
N THR A 52 -9.08 11.39 14.74
CA THR A 52 -10.13 11.55 15.75
C THR A 52 -9.99 10.52 16.87
N ASP A 53 -10.73 10.71 17.96
CA ASP A 53 -10.78 9.74 19.07
C ASP A 53 -11.74 8.56 18.84
N THR A 54 -12.36 8.50 17.67
CA THR A 54 -13.42 7.52 17.35
C THR A 54 -12.86 6.10 17.47
N ASP A 55 -13.56 5.24 18.19
CA ASP A 55 -13.21 3.81 18.27
C ASP A 55 -13.18 3.19 16.88
N LEU A 56 -12.22 2.30 16.62
CA LEU A 56 -12.10 1.68 15.30
C LEU A 56 -13.22 0.68 15.05
N ILE A 57 -13.74 0.11 16.13
CA ILE A 57 -14.85 -0.82 16.11
C ILE A 57 -15.63 -0.70 17.41
N TYR A 58 -16.93 -0.92 17.29
CA TYR A 58 -17.88 -0.92 18.39
C TYR A 58 -18.35 -2.36 18.59
N TRP A 59 -18.50 -2.75 19.85
CA TRP A 59 -19.08 -4.02 20.25
C TRP A 59 -19.90 -3.80 21.52
N ARG A 60 -20.90 -4.64 21.74
CA ARG A 60 -21.79 -4.58 22.90
C ARG A 60 -21.26 -5.42 24.06
N ASP A 61 -20.71 -6.60 23.77
CA ASP A 61 -20.28 -7.57 24.77
C ASP A 61 -18.98 -8.30 24.35
N PRO A 62 -18.24 -8.91 25.30
CA PRO A 62 -16.97 -9.60 24.99
C PRO A 62 -17.11 -10.74 23.97
N THR A 63 -18.29 -11.38 23.91
CA THR A 63 -18.55 -12.47 22.95
C THR A 63 -18.66 -11.91 21.53
N GLU A 64 -19.36 -10.79 21.36
CA GLU A 64 -19.40 -10.07 20.08
C GLU A 64 -18.00 -9.62 19.65
N MET A 65 -17.22 -9.00 20.54
CA MET A 65 -15.85 -8.59 20.23
C MET A 65 -15.00 -9.77 19.72
N ARG A 66 -15.09 -10.92 20.41
CA ARG A 66 -14.38 -12.15 20.05
C ARG A 66 -14.77 -12.65 18.67
N ASN A 67 -16.06 -12.64 18.35
CA ASN A 67 -16.55 -13.06 17.04
C ASN A 67 -16.12 -12.10 15.92
N LEU A 68 -16.16 -10.79 16.18
CA LEU A 68 -15.67 -9.78 15.24
C LEU A 68 -14.17 -9.96 14.95
N LEU A 69 -13.34 -10.16 15.98
CA LEU A 69 -11.91 -10.45 15.81
C LEU A 69 -11.68 -11.70 14.96
N ARG A 70 -12.41 -12.79 15.23
CA ARG A 70 -12.30 -14.05 14.46
C ARG A 70 -12.64 -13.86 13.00
N ILE A 71 -13.78 -13.23 12.70
CA ILE A 71 -14.20 -12.98 11.33
C ILE A 71 -13.17 -12.11 10.61
N HIS A 72 -12.74 -11.02 11.24
CA HIS A 72 -11.80 -10.06 10.62
C HIS A 72 -10.42 -10.69 10.39
N CYS A 73 -9.88 -11.41 11.37
CA CYS A 73 -8.62 -12.12 11.20
C CYS A 73 -8.74 -13.23 10.15
N GLY A 74 -9.84 -13.99 10.15
CA GLY A 74 -10.12 -15.02 9.16
C GLY A 74 -10.13 -14.46 7.73
N VAL A 75 -10.77 -13.31 7.51
CA VAL A 75 -10.76 -12.62 6.20
C VAL A 75 -9.34 -12.24 5.77
N ILE A 76 -8.52 -11.70 6.69
CA ILE A 76 -7.13 -11.32 6.39
C ILE A 76 -6.27 -12.54 6.05
N LEU A 77 -6.39 -13.62 6.83
CA LEU A 77 -5.62 -14.85 6.63
C LEU A 77 -6.03 -15.55 5.32
N LEU A 78 -7.33 -15.61 5.01
CA LEU A 78 -7.80 -16.14 3.73
C LEU A 78 -7.32 -15.29 2.54
N ARG A 79 -7.29 -13.96 2.70
CA ARG A 79 -6.72 -13.09 1.68
C ARG A 79 -5.24 -13.34 1.49
N TRP A 80 -4.48 -13.49 2.57
CA TRP A 80 -3.07 -13.83 2.49
C TRP A 80 -2.81 -15.20 1.83
N LEU A 81 -3.62 -16.22 2.13
CA LEU A 81 -3.56 -17.52 1.45
C LEU A 81 -3.85 -17.40 -0.06
N HIS A 82 -4.82 -16.56 -0.43
CA HIS A 82 -5.07 -16.24 -1.84
C HIS A 82 -3.86 -15.58 -2.50
N ASP A 83 -3.22 -14.61 -1.83
CA ASP A 83 -2.02 -13.95 -2.34
C ASP A 83 -0.83 -14.93 -2.48
N ILE A 84 -0.69 -15.90 -1.56
CA ILE A 84 0.29 -17.01 -1.69
C ILE A 84 -0.02 -17.87 -2.91
N HIS A 85 -1.29 -18.21 -3.13
CA HIS A 85 -1.69 -19.00 -4.30
C HIS A 85 -1.34 -18.28 -5.62
N LEU A 86 -1.62 -16.98 -5.71
CA LEU A 86 -1.23 -16.16 -6.86
C LEU A 86 0.30 -16.00 -7.00
N ALA A 87 1.02 -16.04 -5.88
CA ALA A 87 2.47 -15.92 -5.84
C ALA A 87 3.21 -17.13 -6.41
N VAL A 88 2.56 -18.26 -6.68
CA VAL A 88 3.21 -19.46 -7.23
C VAL A 88 3.95 -19.15 -8.54
N LEU A 89 3.43 -18.23 -9.35
CA LEU A 89 4.03 -17.86 -10.64
C LEU A 89 5.02 -16.68 -10.57
N SER A 90 4.80 -15.73 -9.66
CA SER A 90 5.55 -14.46 -9.61
C SER A 90 6.49 -14.32 -8.40
N GLY A 91 6.38 -15.25 -7.44
CA GLY A 91 7.06 -15.22 -6.16
C GLY A 91 6.33 -14.37 -5.10
N TYR A 92 6.40 -14.81 -3.83
CA TYR A 92 5.68 -14.18 -2.70
C TYR A 92 5.93 -12.67 -2.57
N ARG A 93 7.19 -12.25 -2.75
CA ARG A 93 7.53 -10.82 -2.66
C ARG A 93 6.81 -9.98 -3.70
N ALA A 94 6.68 -10.48 -4.93
CA ALA A 94 6.00 -9.74 -6.00
C ALA A 94 4.50 -9.63 -5.70
N ALA A 95 3.87 -10.73 -5.27
CA ALA A 95 2.46 -10.74 -4.90
C ALA A 95 2.13 -9.78 -3.75
N VAL A 96 2.93 -9.77 -2.68
CA VAL A 96 2.73 -8.84 -1.56
C VAL A 96 2.97 -7.38 -1.99
N TRP A 97 3.97 -7.14 -2.85
CA TRP A 97 4.23 -5.80 -3.39
C TRP A 97 3.09 -5.27 -4.26
N GLU A 98 2.33 -6.13 -4.94
CA GLU A 98 1.18 -5.72 -5.74
C GLU A 98 0.13 -5.01 -4.88
N ALA A 99 -0.13 -5.52 -3.67
CA ALA A 99 -1.05 -4.88 -2.73
C ALA A 99 -0.57 -3.48 -2.33
N ALA A 100 0.71 -3.30 -2.00
CA ALA A 100 1.28 -1.98 -1.72
C ALA A 100 1.21 -1.05 -2.93
N HIS A 101 1.55 -1.56 -4.13
CA HIS A 101 1.49 -0.78 -5.36
C HIS A 101 0.08 -0.31 -5.67
N SER A 102 -0.94 -1.13 -5.39
CA SER A 102 -2.33 -0.73 -5.62
C SER A 102 -2.75 0.48 -4.79
N ILE A 103 -2.32 0.56 -3.51
CA ILE A 103 -2.57 1.69 -2.62
C ILE A 103 -1.73 2.90 -3.05
N TYR A 104 -0.45 2.68 -3.33
CA TYR A 104 0.48 3.71 -3.77
C TYR A 104 0.05 4.35 -5.10
N LEU A 105 -0.43 3.57 -6.07
CA LEU A 105 -0.83 4.07 -7.38
C LEU A 105 -2.24 4.68 -7.40
N ALA A 106 -3.06 4.39 -6.40
CA ALA A 106 -4.47 4.78 -6.37
C ALA A 106 -4.69 6.28 -6.63
N PRO A 107 -4.00 7.23 -5.96
CA PRO A 107 -4.24 8.66 -6.18
C PRO A 107 -3.92 9.10 -7.61
N TYR A 108 -2.81 8.59 -8.18
CA TYR A 108 -2.41 8.91 -9.55
C TYR A 108 -3.38 8.32 -10.58
N ALA A 109 -3.81 7.08 -10.36
CA ALA A 109 -4.79 6.41 -11.21
C ALA A 109 -6.14 7.17 -11.19
N THR A 110 -6.58 7.62 -10.01
CA THR A 110 -7.79 8.42 -9.84
C THR A 110 -7.69 9.74 -10.61
N VAL A 111 -6.60 10.50 -10.45
CA VAL A 111 -6.40 11.76 -11.17
C VAL A 111 -6.37 11.53 -12.69
N ALA A 112 -5.67 10.49 -13.16
CA ALA A 112 -5.63 10.14 -14.58
C ALA A 112 -7.01 9.79 -15.13
N TRP A 113 -7.82 9.06 -14.34
CA TRP A 113 -9.18 8.70 -14.68
C TRP A 113 -10.09 9.94 -14.80
N PHE A 114 -10.07 10.83 -13.80
CA PHE A 114 -10.83 12.09 -13.84
C PHE A 114 -10.45 12.96 -15.05
N ARG A 115 -9.15 13.12 -15.32
CA ARG A 115 -8.67 13.87 -16.50
C ARG A 115 -9.08 13.24 -17.83
N SER A 116 -9.22 11.92 -17.87
CA SER A 116 -9.55 11.21 -19.12
C SER A 116 -11.03 11.15 -19.43
N PHE A 117 -11.86 11.01 -18.39
CA PHE A 117 -13.27 10.68 -18.53
C PHE A 117 -14.22 11.79 -18.08
N ILE A 118 -13.83 12.61 -17.10
CA ILE A 118 -14.72 13.60 -16.46
C ILE A 118 -14.39 15.02 -16.91
N LEU A 119 -13.12 15.42 -16.85
CA LEU A 119 -12.73 16.80 -17.08
C LEU A 119 -12.75 17.15 -18.58
N PRO A 120 -13.35 18.30 -18.98
CA PRO A 120 -13.20 18.84 -20.32
C PRO A 120 -11.77 19.35 -20.54
N LYS A 121 -11.37 19.52 -21.81
CA LYS A 121 -10.01 19.97 -22.18
C LYS A 121 -9.60 21.28 -21.48
N GLY A 122 -10.53 22.22 -21.33
CA GLY A 122 -10.28 23.51 -20.66
C GLY A 122 -9.99 23.40 -19.16
N LEU A 123 -10.43 22.33 -18.49
CA LEU A 123 -10.18 22.06 -17.07
C LEU A 123 -9.05 21.02 -16.88
N GLY A 124 -8.16 20.88 -17.85
CA GLY A 124 -7.05 19.93 -17.81
C GLY A 124 -7.42 18.50 -18.24
N GLY A 125 -8.56 18.32 -18.90
CA GLY A 125 -8.94 17.06 -19.52
C GLY A 125 -7.92 16.62 -20.57
N LYS A 126 -7.38 15.41 -20.44
CA LYS A 126 -6.31 14.88 -21.30
C LYS A 126 -6.52 13.39 -21.56
N THR A 127 -6.25 12.95 -22.79
CA THR A 127 -6.21 11.52 -23.12
C THR A 127 -5.04 10.86 -22.39
N THR A 128 -5.32 9.82 -21.59
CA THR A 128 -4.27 8.99 -21.00
C THR A 128 -3.40 8.41 -22.11
N THR A 129 -2.11 8.71 -22.07
CA THR A 129 -1.10 8.22 -23.01
C THR A 129 -0.02 7.52 -22.20
N PHE A 130 0.42 6.37 -22.69
CA PHE A 130 1.55 5.67 -22.09
C PHE A 130 2.84 6.40 -22.49
N THR A 131 3.58 6.90 -21.50
CA THR A 131 4.94 7.41 -21.71
C THR A 131 5.91 6.33 -21.26
N PRO A 132 6.69 5.73 -22.17
CA PRO A 132 7.64 4.70 -21.77
C PRO A 132 8.69 5.30 -20.83
N THR A 133 9.06 4.57 -19.78
CA THR A 133 9.98 5.08 -18.75
C THR A 133 11.32 5.54 -19.33
N GLY A 134 11.78 4.92 -20.42
CA GLY A 134 13.01 5.28 -21.11
C GLY A 134 12.98 6.64 -21.83
N SER A 135 11.79 7.21 -22.08
CA SER A 135 11.66 8.55 -22.69
C SER A 135 11.45 9.65 -21.66
N ILE A 136 11.41 9.32 -20.35
CA ILE A 136 11.33 10.32 -19.27
C ILE A 136 12.75 10.79 -18.97
N GLY A 137 13.00 12.08 -19.18
CA GLY A 137 14.32 12.69 -18.93
C GLY A 137 14.76 12.50 -17.47
N ASN A 138 15.94 11.92 -17.27
CA ASN A 138 16.53 11.72 -15.94
C ASN A 138 17.36 12.94 -15.50
N ILE A 139 16.70 14.08 -15.31
CA ILE A 139 17.36 15.37 -15.00
C ILE A 139 18.11 15.28 -13.66
N TYR A 140 17.55 14.59 -12.66
CA TYR A 140 18.09 14.51 -11.31
C TYR A 140 19.11 13.38 -11.09
N GLN A 141 19.35 12.55 -12.13
CA GLN A 141 20.30 11.45 -12.14
C GLN A 141 20.26 10.58 -10.86
N GLU A 142 19.04 10.28 -10.38
CA GLU A 142 18.79 9.79 -9.01
C GLU A 142 19.54 8.50 -8.67
N ARG A 143 19.79 7.67 -9.68
CA ARG A 143 20.43 6.36 -9.57
C ARG A 143 21.96 6.40 -9.67
N ASP A 144 22.54 7.50 -10.16
CA ASP A 144 23.99 7.67 -10.28
C ASP A 144 24.53 8.41 -9.04
N PRO A 145 25.27 7.75 -8.13
CA PRO A 145 25.75 8.38 -6.90
C PRO A 145 26.69 9.58 -7.14
N GLY A 146 27.40 9.63 -8.28
CA GLY A 146 28.36 10.69 -8.58
C GLY A 146 27.75 11.93 -9.24
N ARG A 147 26.56 11.80 -9.83
CA ARG A 147 25.89 12.91 -10.56
C ARG A 147 24.48 13.23 -10.05
N ARG A 148 24.03 12.48 -9.05
CA ARG A 148 22.73 12.65 -8.37
C ARG A 148 22.58 14.06 -7.82
N ALA A 149 21.43 14.66 -8.10
CA ALA A 149 21.09 15.98 -7.60
C ALA A 149 21.03 16.02 -6.06
N PRO A 150 21.23 17.20 -5.44
CA PRO A 150 21.13 17.38 -4.00
C PRO A 150 19.80 16.90 -3.41
N ILE A 151 19.80 16.50 -2.14
CA ILE A 151 18.64 15.93 -1.45
C ILE A 151 17.41 16.83 -1.55
N LEU A 152 17.56 18.14 -1.31
CA LEU A 152 16.44 19.08 -1.32
C LEU A 152 15.78 19.20 -2.70
N ALA A 153 16.57 19.21 -3.78
CA ALA A 153 16.06 19.29 -5.14
C ALA A 153 15.23 18.04 -5.49
N ARG A 154 15.72 16.86 -5.12
CA ARG A 154 15.00 15.59 -5.32
C ARG A 154 13.74 15.51 -4.46
N PHE A 155 13.84 15.91 -3.20
CA PHE A 155 12.71 15.92 -2.28
C PHE A 155 11.59 16.82 -2.81
N ARG A 156 11.92 18.05 -3.22
CA ARG A 156 10.97 18.97 -3.86
C ARG A 156 10.38 18.37 -5.13
N HIS A 157 11.20 17.76 -6.00
CA HIS A 157 10.73 17.15 -7.23
C HIS A 157 9.77 15.98 -6.98
N ILE A 158 10.12 15.04 -6.10
CA ILE A 158 9.33 13.83 -5.87
C ILE A 158 8.05 14.16 -5.08
N ILE A 159 8.17 14.91 -3.99
CA ILE A 159 7.01 15.22 -3.13
C ILE A 159 6.06 16.19 -3.81
N LEU A 160 6.54 17.31 -4.34
CA LEU A 160 5.68 18.33 -4.93
C LEU A 160 5.48 18.10 -6.43
N GLY A 161 6.56 17.89 -7.18
CA GLY A 161 6.51 17.77 -8.64
C GLY A 161 5.84 16.49 -9.14
N CYS A 162 6.13 15.33 -8.53
CA CYS A 162 5.51 14.06 -8.88
C CYS A 162 4.19 13.81 -8.15
N GLY A 163 3.79 14.68 -7.21
CA GLY A 163 2.53 14.56 -6.47
C GLY A 163 2.57 13.61 -5.26
N ALA A 164 3.75 13.18 -4.81
CA ALA A 164 3.86 12.29 -3.65
C ALA A 164 3.52 12.96 -2.30
N TRP A 165 3.19 14.25 -2.29
CA TRP A 165 2.65 14.96 -1.13
C TRP A 165 1.40 14.29 -0.55
N VAL A 166 0.56 13.65 -1.37
CA VAL A 166 -0.62 12.91 -0.88
C VAL A 166 -0.19 11.77 0.06
N HIS A 167 0.88 11.05 -0.30
CA HIS A 167 1.44 10.00 0.52
C HIS A 167 2.10 10.55 1.78
N ALA A 168 2.81 11.69 1.66
CA ALA A 168 3.41 12.35 2.82
C ALA A 168 2.35 12.76 3.85
N LEU A 169 1.23 13.36 3.41
CA LEU A 169 0.12 13.72 4.28
C LEU A 169 -0.52 12.48 4.92
N ALA A 170 -0.73 11.40 4.16
CA ALA A 170 -1.27 10.17 4.72
C ALA A 170 -0.35 9.56 5.80
N VAL A 171 0.97 9.53 5.56
CA VAL A 171 1.96 9.06 6.53
C VAL A 171 1.93 9.91 7.80
N VAL A 172 1.88 11.23 7.66
CA VAL A 172 1.76 12.15 8.81
C VAL A 172 0.46 11.92 9.56
N GLY A 173 -0.67 11.83 8.85
CA GLY A 173 -1.99 11.62 9.45
C GLY A 173 -2.07 10.31 10.23
N PHE A 174 -1.62 9.20 9.65
CA PHE A 174 -1.61 7.91 10.35
C PHE A 174 -0.64 7.88 11.53
N SER A 175 0.58 8.42 11.37
CA SER A 175 1.58 8.41 12.45
C SER A 175 1.16 9.29 13.62
N LEU A 176 0.64 10.49 13.35
CA LEU A 176 0.13 11.40 14.36
C LEU A 176 -1.15 10.85 15.01
N GLY A 177 -2.06 10.28 14.22
CA GLY A 177 -3.27 9.63 14.75
C GLY A 177 -2.95 8.44 15.67
N ALA A 178 -1.99 7.59 15.27
CA ALA A 178 -1.49 6.50 16.12
C ALA A 178 -0.94 7.05 17.43
N TYR A 179 -0.07 8.07 17.36
CA TYR A 179 0.51 8.69 18.55
C TYR A 179 -0.55 9.25 19.49
N ILE A 180 -1.51 10.03 18.97
CA ILE A 180 -2.60 10.61 19.76
C ILE A 180 -3.41 9.51 20.44
N ARG A 181 -3.84 8.48 19.69
CA ARG A 181 -4.66 7.39 20.22
C ARG A 181 -3.92 6.55 21.26
N ILE A 182 -2.65 6.22 21.02
CA ILE A 182 -1.81 5.52 22.00
C ILE A 182 -1.68 6.37 23.26
N SER A 183 -1.30 7.65 23.12
CA SER A 183 -1.12 8.55 24.29
C SER A 183 -2.39 8.69 25.12
N ARG A 184 -3.57 8.75 24.48
CA ARG A 184 -4.86 8.81 25.16
C ARG A 184 -5.24 7.49 25.82
N ALA A 185 -4.97 6.35 25.17
CA ALA A 185 -5.20 5.04 25.76
C ALA A 185 -4.38 4.87 27.07
N PHE A 186 -3.10 5.24 27.05
CA PHE A 186 -2.27 5.23 28.25
C PHE A 186 -2.76 6.22 29.32
N ARG A 187 -3.17 7.42 28.92
CA ARG A 187 -3.73 8.41 29.86
C ARG A 187 -5.03 7.92 30.49
N GLN A 188 -5.95 7.37 29.70
CA GLN A 188 -7.21 6.81 30.17
C GLN A 188 -6.94 5.69 31.20
N HIS A 189 -6.09 4.74 30.84
CA HIS A 189 -5.70 3.66 31.75
C HIS A 189 -5.08 4.19 33.05
N SER A 190 -4.22 5.22 32.98
CA SER A 190 -3.60 5.81 34.18
C SER A 190 -4.58 6.52 35.11
N LEU A 191 -5.68 7.08 34.57
CA LEU A 191 -6.71 7.76 35.37
C LEU A 191 -7.71 6.78 35.99
N GLU A 192 -7.95 5.66 35.31
CA GLU A 192 -8.84 4.58 35.79
C GLU A 192 -8.12 3.63 36.78
N ALA A 193 -6.79 3.72 36.90
CA ALA A 193 -5.93 2.85 37.72
C ALA A 193 -6.02 3.08 39.25
N HIS A 194 -7.20 3.37 39.79
CA HIS A 194 -7.43 3.44 41.24
C HIS A 194 -7.69 2.08 41.90
N SER A 195 -7.91 1.00 41.13
CA SER A 195 -7.92 -0.38 41.65
C SER A 195 -7.27 -1.32 40.65
N ASP A 196 -6.29 -2.10 41.11
CA ASP A 196 -5.57 -3.18 40.43
C ASP A 196 -5.01 -2.90 39.02
N GLN A 197 -3.69 -3.01 38.89
CA GLN A 197 -2.94 -2.87 37.64
C GLN A 197 -3.24 -4.04 36.66
N ASN A 198 -4.44 -4.09 36.09
CA ASN A 198 -4.76 -5.10 35.09
C ASN A 198 -4.27 -4.65 33.71
N PHE A 199 -3.13 -5.19 33.26
CA PHE A 199 -2.61 -5.01 31.90
C PHE A 199 -3.65 -5.35 30.81
N GLY A 200 -4.64 -6.20 31.15
CA GLY A 200 -5.74 -6.57 30.26
C GLY A 200 -6.61 -5.41 29.80
N SER A 201 -6.96 -4.48 30.69
CA SER A 201 -7.82 -3.35 30.35
C SER A 201 -7.13 -2.40 29.37
N LEU A 202 -5.84 -2.11 29.59
CA LEU A 202 -5.02 -1.35 28.64
C LEU A 202 -4.96 -2.05 27.28
N PHE A 203 -4.78 -3.37 27.25
CA PHE A 203 -4.74 -4.11 26.00
C PHE A 203 -6.06 -4.02 25.23
N ILE A 204 -7.21 -4.13 25.89
CA ILE A 204 -8.53 -3.95 25.27
C ILE A 204 -8.69 -2.53 24.72
N ILE A 205 -8.29 -1.50 25.48
CA ILE A 205 -8.36 -0.10 25.02
C ILE A 205 -7.48 0.08 23.78
N LEU A 206 -6.25 -0.42 23.80
CA LEU A 206 -5.34 -0.36 22.65
C LEU A 206 -5.91 -1.14 21.45
N LEU A 207 -6.49 -2.31 21.68
CA LEU A 207 -7.13 -3.13 20.65
C LEU A 207 -8.29 -2.38 19.99
N ARG A 208 -9.15 -1.72 20.77
CA ARG A 208 -10.24 -0.88 20.27
C ARG A 208 -9.76 0.32 19.47
N LYS A 209 -8.71 0.98 19.96
CA LYS A 209 -8.30 2.31 19.49
C LYS A 209 -7.27 2.26 18.36
N VAL A 210 -6.37 1.27 18.33
CA VAL A 210 -5.13 1.35 17.52
C VAL A 210 -4.76 0.03 16.85
N ILE A 211 -4.72 -1.07 17.60
CA ILE A 211 -4.12 -2.33 17.14
C ILE A 211 -5.14 -3.31 16.58
N TRP A 212 -6.39 -2.89 16.34
CA TRP A 212 -7.39 -3.76 15.73
C TRP A 212 -6.86 -4.34 14.40
N PRO A 213 -6.86 -5.68 14.22
CA PRO A 213 -6.22 -6.35 13.09
C PRO A 213 -6.63 -5.84 11.71
N THR A 214 -7.83 -5.26 11.58
CA THR A 214 -8.36 -4.78 10.30
C THR A 214 -7.79 -3.44 9.87
N HIS A 215 -7.28 -2.64 10.79
CA HIS A 215 -6.92 -1.27 10.46
C HIS A 215 -5.58 -1.26 9.71
N PRO A 216 -5.56 -1.04 8.39
CA PRO A 216 -4.37 -1.24 7.59
C PRO A 216 -3.45 -0.02 7.71
N TRP A 217 -3.47 0.72 8.82
CA TRP A 217 -2.70 1.97 8.93
C TRP A 217 -1.21 1.69 8.83
N ILE A 218 -0.72 0.59 9.42
CA ILE A 218 0.70 0.19 9.33
C ILE A 218 1.04 -0.10 7.86
N SER A 219 0.33 -1.03 7.22
CA SER A 219 0.56 -1.41 5.82
C SER A 219 0.44 -0.22 4.87
N THR A 220 -0.59 0.62 5.05
CA THR A 220 -0.82 1.82 4.25
C THR A 220 0.28 2.86 4.46
N THR A 221 0.71 3.09 5.70
CA THR A 221 1.81 4.01 6.04
C THR A 221 3.09 3.55 5.37
N LEU A 222 3.42 2.26 5.45
CA LEU A 222 4.62 1.70 4.82
C LEU A 222 4.58 1.76 3.29
N ALA A 223 3.42 1.49 2.69
CA ALA A 223 3.23 1.66 1.24
C ALA A 223 3.41 3.12 0.82
N CYS A 224 2.87 4.06 1.60
CA CYS A 224 2.99 5.50 1.36
C CYS A 224 4.39 6.05 1.68
N MET A 225 5.18 5.37 2.52
CA MET A 225 6.56 5.72 2.80
C MET A 225 7.51 5.43 1.62
N VAL A 226 7.13 4.58 0.66
CA VAL A 226 7.98 4.21 -0.48
C VAL A 226 8.50 5.43 -1.26
N PRO A 227 7.67 6.38 -1.74
CA PRO A 227 8.16 7.57 -2.45
C PRO A 227 8.99 8.49 -1.55
N ILE A 228 8.69 8.57 -0.26
CA ILE A 228 9.44 9.40 0.71
C ILE A 228 10.84 8.80 0.92
N LYS A 229 10.91 7.48 1.15
CA LYS A 229 12.17 6.74 1.25
C LYS A 229 12.97 6.84 -0.04
N TYR A 230 12.31 6.78 -1.19
CA TYR A 230 12.96 6.96 -2.48
C TYR A 230 13.56 8.37 -2.64
N ALA A 231 12.86 9.42 -2.17
CA ALA A 231 13.37 10.79 -2.23
C ALA A 231 14.62 11.02 -1.36
N LEU A 232 14.65 10.41 -0.18
CA LEU A 232 15.78 10.51 0.75
C LEU A 232 16.93 9.60 0.32
N PHE A 233 16.62 8.32 0.09
CA PHE A 233 17.57 7.23 -0.13
C PHE A 233 17.24 6.46 -1.43
N PRO A 234 17.39 7.07 -2.61
CA PRO A 234 17.11 6.37 -3.84
C PRO A 234 18.17 5.27 -4.07
N PRO A 235 17.78 4.18 -4.75
CA PRO A 235 18.67 3.07 -5.05
C PRO A 235 19.90 3.57 -5.81
N GLN A 236 21.07 3.05 -5.44
CA GLN A 236 22.31 3.32 -6.13
C GLN A 236 22.52 2.22 -7.16
N ILE A 237 22.66 2.60 -8.43
CA ILE A 237 22.93 1.65 -9.51
C ILE A 237 24.33 1.94 -10.04
N PRO A 238 25.23 0.93 -10.07
CA PRO A 238 26.52 1.07 -10.72
C PRO A 238 26.35 1.48 -12.18
N GLN A 239 27.33 2.22 -12.72
CA GLN A 239 27.32 2.59 -14.14
C GLN A 239 27.20 1.35 -15.03
N ARG A 240 26.53 1.51 -16.17
CA ARG A 240 26.26 0.42 -17.13
C ARG A 240 27.52 -0.36 -17.51
N ASP A 241 28.65 0.33 -17.66
CA ASP A 241 29.92 -0.30 -18.03
C ASP A 241 30.50 -1.20 -16.94
N LYS A 242 30.13 -0.99 -15.68
CA LYS A 242 30.49 -1.87 -14.55
C LYS A 242 29.53 -3.05 -14.44
N LEU A 243 28.28 -2.87 -14.85
CA LEU A 243 27.27 -3.94 -14.86
C LEU A 243 27.48 -4.93 -16.00
N LEU A 244 28.03 -4.46 -17.12
CA LEU A 244 28.21 -5.23 -18.34
C LEU A 244 29.68 -5.62 -18.54
N GLY A 245 29.93 -6.90 -18.81
CA GLY A 245 31.26 -7.45 -19.07
C GLY A 245 31.89 -6.92 -20.36
N ARG A 246 33.02 -7.53 -20.73
CA ARG A 246 33.67 -7.24 -22.01
C ARG A 246 32.72 -7.48 -23.18
N LYS A 247 32.88 -6.67 -24.22
CA LYS A 247 32.14 -6.81 -25.48
C LYS A 247 32.60 -8.07 -26.19
N GLU A 248 31.66 -8.96 -26.48
CA GLU A 248 31.93 -10.17 -27.26
C GLU A 248 32.13 -9.82 -28.75
N LYS A 249 32.65 -10.79 -29.53
CA LYS A 249 32.89 -10.62 -30.97
C LYS A 249 31.61 -10.26 -31.75
N ASN A 250 30.44 -10.67 -31.27
CA ASN A 250 29.12 -10.33 -31.82
C ASN A 250 28.63 -8.92 -31.43
N GLY A 251 29.41 -8.17 -30.64
CA GLY A 251 29.06 -6.84 -30.16
C GLY A 251 28.15 -6.79 -28.93
N ALA A 252 27.66 -7.94 -28.44
CA ALA A 252 26.86 -8.03 -27.23
C ALA A 252 27.72 -7.84 -25.97
N ARG A 253 27.12 -7.29 -24.91
CA ARG A 253 27.71 -7.25 -23.57
C ARG A 253 26.72 -7.88 -22.58
N TYR A 254 27.14 -8.95 -21.92
CA TYR A 254 26.34 -9.63 -20.92
C TYR A 254 26.63 -9.10 -19.51
N VAL A 255 25.65 -9.23 -18.62
CA VAL A 255 25.81 -8.83 -17.20
C VAL A 255 26.91 -9.66 -16.56
N VAL A 256 27.82 -9.02 -15.83
CA VAL A 256 28.88 -9.76 -15.11
C VAL A 256 28.28 -10.63 -14.00
N PRO A 257 28.86 -11.82 -13.72
CA PRO A 257 28.31 -12.74 -12.72
C PRO A 257 28.09 -12.13 -11.34
N GLU A 258 28.92 -11.16 -10.92
CA GLU A 258 28.79 -10.50 -9.61
C GLU A 258 27.45 -9.77 -9.42
N PHE A 259 26.89 -9.21 -10.51
CA PHE A 259 25.62 -8.48 -10.48
C PHE A 259 24.42 -9.35 -10.92
N LYS A 260 24.63 -10.62 -11.29
CA LYS A 260 23.55 -11.56 -11.59
C LYS A 260 22.86 -12.02 -10.30
N GLY A 261 21.54 -11.78 -10.21
CA GLY A 261 20.66 -12.41 -9.21
C GLY A 261 20.79 -11.92 -7.76
N LYS A 262 21.71 -11.00 -7.43
CA LYS A 262 21.90 -10.52 -6.05
C LYS A 262 21.34 -9.11 -5.86
N ILE A 263 20.16 -9.02 -5.24
CA ILE A 263 19.65 -7.76 -4.69
C ILE A 263 20.40 -7.48 -3.39
N LYS A 264 21.45 -6.65 -3.44
CA LYS A 264 22.18 -6.22 -2.22
C LYS A 264 21.21 -5.41 -1.33
N ARG A 265 20.99 -5.85 -0.10
CA ARG A 265 20.18 -5.14 0.91
C ARG A 265 21.10 -4.44 1.90
N GLY A 266 20.77 -3.21 2.30
CA GLY A 266 21.39 -2.55 3.46
C GLY A 266 20.85 -3.09 4.78
N LEU A 267 21.56 -2.84 5.89
CA LEU A 267 21.18 -3.27 7.25
C LEU A 267 19.81 -2.74 7.71
N PHE A 268 19.38 -1.56 7.24
CA PHE A 268 18.11 -0.92 7.61
C PHE A 268 16.97 -1.18 6.59
N ASN A 269 17.05 -2.27 5.84
CA ASN A 269 16.13 -2.53 4.73
C ASN A 269 15.01 -3.52 5.10
N ILE A 270 14.44 -3.39 6.30
CA ILE A 270 13.12 -3.97 6.58
C ILE A 270 12.14 -3.30 5.62
N GLY A 271 11.64 -4.07 4.65
CA GLY A 271 10.76 -3.60 3.62
C GLY A 271 9.29 -3.82 3.96
N PHE A 272 8.43 -3.36 3.07
CA PHE A 272 6.99 -3.59 3.15
C PHE A 272 6.66 -5.08 3.29
N VAL A 273 7.36 -5.96 2.58
CA VAL A 273 7.10 -7.41 2.60
C VAL A 273 7.35 -8.00 3.99
N GLU A 274 8.48 -7.66 4.61
CA GLU A 274 8.84 -8.17 5.93
C GLU A 274 7.84 -7.71 7.00
N LEU A 275 7.43 -6.45 6.95
CA LEU A 275 6.42 -5.90 7.87
C LEU A 275 5.03 -6.45 7.62
N HIS A 276 4.67 -6.70 6.35
CA HIS A 276 3.44 -7.38 5.99
C HIS A 276 3.42 -8.82 6.55
N SER A 277 4.53 -9.56 6.44
CA SER A 277 4.63 -10.90 7.02
C SER A 277 4.53 -10.88 8.55
N LEU A 278 5.14 -9.89 9.22
CA LEU A 278 4.97 -9.69 10.68
C LEU A 278 3.53 -9.35 11.05
N PHE A 279 2.86 -8.52 10.25
CA PHE A 279 1.46 -8.19 10.45
C PHE A 279 0.55 -9.43 10.28
N VAL A 280 0.79 -10.26 9.26
CA VAL A 280 0.07 -11.53 9.09
C VAL A 280 0.31 -12.47 10.26
N LEU A 281 1.55 -12.55 10.76
CA LEU A 281 1.87 -13.34 11.96
C LEU A 281 1.11 -12.81 13.18
N TYR A 282 1.09 -11.48 13.39
CA TYR A 282 0.30 -10.85 14.44
C TYR A 282 -1.18 -11.22 14.34
N VAL A 283 -1.77 -11.11 13.15
CA VAL A 283 -3.17 -11.48 12.90
C VAL A 283 -3.41 -12.96 13.21
N ALA A 284 -2.48 -13.86 12.84
CA ALA A 284 -2.58 -15.29 13.15
C ALA A 284 -2.52 -15.55 14.67
N VAL A 285 -1.63 -14.86 15.39
CA VAL A 285 -1.53 -14.96 16.85
C VAL A 285 -2.81 -14.45 17.50
N VAL A 286 -3.33 -13.29 17.11
CA VAL A 286 -4.59 -12.75 17.65
C VAL A 286 -5.75 -13.69 17.35
N PHE A 287 -5.83 -14.22 16.12
CA PHE A 287 -6.83 -15.20 15.74
C PHE A 287 -6.81 -16.37 16.70
N VAL A 288 -5.68 -17.08 16.83
CA VAL A 288 -5.55 -18.23 17.74
C VAL A 288 -5.85 -17.83 19.18
N ALA A 289 -5.31 -16.71 19.66
CA ALA A 289 -5.54 -16.21 21.02
C ALA A 289 -7.02 -16.01 21.32
N THR A 290 -7.84 -15.67 20.33
CA THR A 290 -9.30 -15.61 20.51
C THR A 290 -9.93 -16.95 20.85
N TRP A 291 -9.27 -18.11 20.84
CA TRP A 291 -9.84 -19.36 21.36
C TRP A 291 -9.37 -19.70 22.77
N TRP A 292 -8.19 -19.23 23.16
CA TRP A 292 -7.50 -19.66 24.37
C TRP A 292 -7.46 -18.62 25.49
N VAL A 293 -7.53 -17.33 25.14
CA VAL A 293 -7.57 -16.24 26.13
C VAL A 293 -9.01 -16.01 26.54
N ASP A 294 -9.27 -16.11 27.84
CA ASP A 294 -10.53 -15.68 28.41
C ASP A 294 -10.53 -14.15 28.51
N ILE A 295 -11.16 -13.53 27.52
CA ILE A 295 -11.25 -12.08 27.38
C ILE A 295 -12.17 -11.49 28.47
N THR A 296 -13.02 -12.29 29.09
CA THR A 296 -13.89 -11.83 30.20
C THR A 296 -13.09 -11.49 31.46
N LEU A 297 -11.86 -12.00 31.59
CA LEU A 297 -10.93 -11.67 32.69
C LEU A 297 -10.16 -10.36 32.48
N LEU A 298 -10.38 -9.68 31.34
CA LEU A 298 -9.69 -8.45 30.96
C LEU A 298 -10.58 -7.19 31.15
N GLU A 299 -11.85 -7.37 31.55
CA GLU A 299 -12.72 -6.33 32.13
C GLU A 299 -12.41 -6.15 33.62
#